data_AF-A0A2N2P6J4-F1
#
_entry.id   AF-A0A2N2P6J4-F1
#
_cell.length_a   1.000
_cell.length_b   1.000
_cell.length_c   1.000
_cell.angle_alpha   90.00
_cell.angle_beta   90.00
_cell.angle_gamma   90.00
#
_symmetry.space_group_name_H-M   'P 1'
#
loop_
_entity.id
_entity.type
_entity.pdbx_description
1 polymer ?
#
loop_
_entity_poly.entity_id
_entity_poly.type
_entity_poly.pdbx_seq_one_letter_code
_entity_poly.pdbx_strand_id
1 'polypeptide(L)'
;MVKPKNLSFSLLIGDAITLLLVTLVGFLSHNSQVDLVRFLATALPLILAWGLTSPWLGLLESGKQPIRQIWWKVLWAVTLSTPFALLLRGWILNSAVQVPFALVMVATSAAGMLIWRLVYAGLFNRNQIKHSD
;
A
#
# COMPACT_ATOMS: atom_id res chain seq x y z
N MET A 1 19.45 22.63 -7.45
CA MET A 1 18.79 22.73 -6.12
C MET A 1 17.55 21.84 -6.15
N VAL A 2 17.57 20.67 -5.51
CA VAL A 2 16.42 19.75 -5.46
C VAL A 2 15.44 20.31 -4.44
N LYS A 3 14.22 20.67 -4.88
CA LYS A 3 13.16 21.18 -3.99
C LYS A 3 12.81 20.08 -2.99
N PRO A 4 12.72 20.36 -1.68
CA PRO A 4 12.34 19.34 -0.70
C PRO A 4 10.96 18.80 -1.07
N LYS A 5 10.86 17.46 -1.13
CA LYS A 5 9.61 16.77 -1.43
C LYS A 5 8.71 16.85 -0.20
N ASN A 6 7.58 17.55 -0.31
CA ASN A 6 6.57 17.55 0.75
C ASN A 6 5.84 16.20 0.75
N LEU A 7 5.85 15.53 1.89
CA LEU A 7 5.11 14.29 2.11
C LEU A 7 3.63 14.61 2.37
N SER A 8 2.73 13.84 1.76
CA SER A 8 1.30 13.93 1.97
C SER A 8 0.86 12.92 3.03
N PHE A 9 0.48 13.42 4.20
CA PHE A 9 -0.11 12.60 5.26
C PHE A 9 -1.44 11.96 4.83
N SER A 10 -2.25 12.66 4.04
CA SER A 10 -3.50 12.11 3.52
C SER A 10 -3.28 10.92 2.59
N LEU A 11 -2.21 10.95 1.77
CA LEU A 11 -1.80 9.79 0.96
C LEU A 11 -1.35 8.63 1.84
N LEU A 12 -0.50 8.89 2.84
CA LEU A 12 0.01 7.86 3.74
C LEU A 12 -1.12 7.14 4.51
N ILE A 13 -2.07 7.90 5.06
CA ILE A 13 -3.23 7.35 5.78
C ILE A 13 -4.10 6.52 4.82
N GLY A 14 -4.37 7.05 3.62
CA GLY A 14 -5.13 6.34 2.60
C GLY A 14 -4.47 5.04 2.13
N ASP A 15 -3.14 5.05 2.02
CA ASP A 15 -2.34 3.86 1.71
C ASP A 15 -2.48 2.82 2.81
N ALA A 16 -2.34 3.22 4.07
CA ALA A 16 -2.50 2.33 5.22
C ALA A 16 -3.90 1.70 5.27
N ILE A 17 -4.96 2.51 5.05
CA ILE A 17 -6.35 2.03 4.97
C ILE A 17 -6.51 1.04 3.81
N THR A 18 -5.94 1.34 2.64
CA THR A 18 -6.02 0.46 1.48
C THR A 18 -5.37 -0.90 1.76
N LEU A 19 -4.20 -0.91 2.38
CA LEU A 19 -3.51 -2.16 2.76
C LEU A 19 -4.28 -2.94 3.83
N LEU A 20 -4.92 -2.27 4.79
CA LEU A 20 -5.83 -2.91 5.75
C LEU A 20 -6.99 -3.60 5.03
N LEU A 21 -7.64 -2.90 4.09
CA LEU A 21 -8.78 -3.42 3.33
C LEU A 21 -8.39 -4.59 2.43
N VAL A 22 -7.28 -4.49 1.70
CA VAL A 22 -6.76 -5.60 0.88
C VAL A 22 -6.48 -6.83 1.76
N THR A 23 -5.86 -6.62 2.93
CA THR A 23 -5.61 -7.73 3.87
C THR A 23 -6.92 -8.35 4.35
N LEU A 24 -7.92 -7.53 4.70
CA LEU A 24 -9.22 -8.00 5.17
C LEU A 24 -9.93 -8.82 4.09
N VAL A 25 -9.98 -8.32 2.86
CA VAL A 25 -10.57 -9.03 1.70
C VAL A 25 -9.86 -10.37 1.48
N GLY A 26 -8.53 -10.43 1.62
CA GLY A 26 -7.77 -11.67 1.55
C GLY A 26 -8.22 -12.70 2.60
N PHE A 27 -8.43 -12.28 3.86
CA PHE A 27 -8.93 -13.16 4.91
C PHE A 27 -10.36 -13.68 4.62
N LEU A 28 -11.25 -12.78 4.20
CA LEU A 28 -12.63 -13.13 3.86
C LEU A 28 -12.70 -14.09 2.66
N SER A 29 -11.77 -13.98 1.71
CA SER A 29 -11.70 -14.85 0.53
C SER A 29 -11.29 -16.29 0.85
N HIS A 30 -10.67 -16.54 2.00
CA HIS A 30 -10.30 -17.88 2.45
C HIS A 30 -11.39 -18.58 3.29
N ASN A 31 -12.64 -18.06 3.30
CA ASN A 31 -13.75 -18.53 4.13
C ASN A 31 -13.35 -18.74 5.61
N SER A 32 -12.34 -18.02 6.05
CA SER A 32 -11.77 -18.13 7.37
C SER A 32 -12.47 -17.16 8.29
N GLN A 33 -12.74 -17.58 9.53
CA GLN A 33 -13.04 -16.60 10.57
C GLN A 33 -11.87 -15.59 10.63
N VAL A 34 -12.20 -14.31 10.74
CA VAL A 34 -11.19 -13.25 10.86
C VAL A 34 -10.55 -13.37 12.23
N ASP A 35 -9.45 -14.12 12.30
CA ASP A 35 -8.60 -14.18 13.47
C ASP A 35 -7.82 -12.86 13.59
N LEU A 36 -8.09 -12.11 14.65
CA LEU A 36 -7.56 -10.76 14.84
C LEU A 36 -6.03 -10.74 14.89
N VAL A 37 -5.41 -11.74 15.53
CA VAL A 37 -3.95 -11.82 15.67
C VAL A 37 -3.31 -12.06 14.31
N ARG A 38 -3.81 -13.02 13.53
CA ARG A 38 -3.31 -13.33 12.18
C ARG A 38 -3.55 -12.16 11.23
N PHE A 39 -4.69 -11.49 11.34
CA PHE A 39 -5.01 -10.30 10.54
C PHE A 39 -4.01 -9.18 10.83
N LEU A 40 -3.82 -8.79 12.09
CA LEU A 40 -2.89 -7.71 12.47
C LEU A 40 -1.42 -8.09 12.20
N ALA A 41 -1.03 -9.33 12.42
CA ALA A 41 0.30 -9.86 12.09
C ALA A 41 0.56 -9.90 10.57
N THR A 42 -0.47 -9.70 9.73
CA THR A 42 -0.31 -9.56 8.28
C THR A 42 -0.36 -8.09 7.86
N ALA A 43 -1.36 -7.35 8.33
CA ALA A 43 -1.59 -5.97 7.91
C ALA A 43 -0.53 -4.99 8.47
N LEU A 44 -0.20 -5.07 9.77
CA LEU A 44 0.71 -4.10 10.40
C LEU A 44 2.13 -4.20 9.83
N PRO A 45 2.73 -5.41 9.66
CA PRO A 45 4.01 -5.53 8.98
C PRO A 45 3.99 -4.97 7.55
N LEU A 46 2.91 -5.19 6.79
CA LEU A 46 2.80 -4.69 5.42
C LEU A 46 2.71 -3.16 5.38
N ILE A 47 1.92 -2.55 6.27
CA ILE A 47 1.80 -1.09 6.38
C ILE A 47 3.12 -0.48 6.80
N LEU A 48 3.81 -1.07 7.78
CA LEU A 48 5.13 -0.63 8.21
C LEU A 48 6.14 -0.72 7.06
N ALA A 49 6.17 -1.86 6.38
CA ALA A 49 7.05 -2.08 5.23
C ALA A 49 6.76 -1.09 4.10
N TRP A 50 5.49 -0.78 3.83
CA TRP A 50 5.09 0.21 2.83
C TRP A 50 5.50 1.62 3.23
N GLY A 51 5.28 2.00 4.49
CA GLY A 51 5.70 3.29 5.04
C GLY A 51 7.21 3.49 4.97
N LEU A 52 7.98 2.40 5.05
CA LEU A 52 9.43 2.43 4.89
C LEU A 52 9.89 2.49 3.43
N THR A 53 9.23 1.85 2.47
CA THR A 53 9.71 1.78 1.06
C THR A 53 9.11 2.86 0.17
N SER A 54 7.82 3.18 0.34
CA SER A 54 7.08 4.09 -0.53
C SER A 54 7.64 5.53 -0.59
N PRO A 55 8.21 6.13 0.48
CA PRO A 55 8.78 7.47 0.41
C PRO A 55 10.01 7.53 -0.53
N TRP A 56 10.85 6.50 -0.53
CA TRP A 56 12.06 6.44 -1.37
C TRP A 56 11.74 6.42 -2.86
N LEU A 57 10.58 5.88 -3.22
CA LEU A 57 10.07 5.86 -4.60
C LEU A 57 9.27 7.12 -4.96
N GLY A 58 9.08 8.03 -4.00
CA GLY A 58 8.34 9.28 -4.20
C GLY A 58 6.82 9.11 -4.29
N LEU A 59 6.29 8.01 -3.75
CA LEU A 59 4.86 7.66 -3.81
C LEU A 59 3.98 8.46 -2.83
N LEU A 60 4.61 9.21 -1.92
CA LEU A 60 3.96 10.07 -0.93
C LEU A 60 4.13 11.56 -1.24
N GLU A 61 4.69 11.93 -2.39
CA GLU A 61 4.83 13.33 -2.77
C GLU A 61 3.45 13.97 -2.98
N SER A 62 3.21 15.15 -2.39
CA SER A 62 1.91 15.85 -2.46
C SER A 62 1.53 16.38 -3.86
N GLY A 63 2.40 16.22 -4.86
CA GLY A 63 2.15 16.66 -6.23
C GLY A 63 1.21 15.72 -7.00
N LYS A 64 0.54 16.25 -8.03
CA LYS A 64 -0.22 15.42 -8.96
C LYS A 64 0.74 14.53 -9.74
N GLN A 65 0.63 13.21 -9.55
CA GLN A 65 1.39 12.23 -10.30
C GLN A 65 0.41 11.35 -11.10
N PRO A 66 0.44 11.37 -12.44
CA PRO A 66 -0.45 10.55 -13.24
C PRO A 66 -0.13 9.06 -13.07
N ILE A 67 -1.16 8.21 -13.06
CA ILE A 67 -1.01 6.75 -12.82
C ILE A 67 0.03 6.11 -13.75
N ARG A 68 0.09 6.57 -15.02
CA ARG A 68 1.06 6.11 -16.03
C ARG A 68 2.53 6.33 -15.63
N GLN A 69 2.82 7.31 -14.77
CA GLN A 69 4.18 7.60 -14.30
C GLN A 69 4.54 6.86 -13.00
N ILE A 70 3.53 6.39 -12.24
CA ILE A 70 3.74 5.83 -10.90
C ILE A 70 3.44 4.35 -10.76
N TRP A 71 2.76 3.72 -11.72
CA TRP A 71 2.34 2.32 -11.59
C TRP A 71 3.51 1.37 -11.33
N TRP A 72 4.62 1.55 -12.05
CA TRP A 72 5.83 0.74 -11.87
C TRP A 72 6.49 0.99 -10.51
N LYS A 73 6.42 2.22 -9.99
CA LYS A 73 6.90 2.56 -8.63
C LYS A 73 6.07 1.87 -7.56
N VAL A 74 4.75 1.81 -7.74
CA VAL A 74 3.85 1.06 -6.84
C VAL A 74 4.23 -0.42 -6.84
N LEU A 75 4.46 -1.02 -8.01
CA LEU A 75 4.88 -2.42 -8.13
C LEU A 75 6.20 -2.68 -7.40
N TRP A 76 7.20 -1.81 -7.55
CA TRP A 76 8.47 -1.93 -6.83
C TRP A 76 8.30 -1.74 -5.33
N ALA A 77 7.52 -0.76 -4.89
CA ALA A 77 7.26 -0.53 -3.47
C ALA A 77 6.64 -1.76 -2.82
N VAL A 78 5.59 -2.32 -3.42
CA VAL A 78 4.94 -3.55 -2.91
C VAL A 78 5.91 -4.73 -2.93
N THR A 79 6.63 -4.93 -4.04
CA THR A 79 7.58 -6.04 -4.18
C THR A 79 8.69 -5.97 -3.14
N LEU A 80 9.19 -4.78 -2.81
CA LEU A 80 10.21 -4.58 -1.77
C LEU A 80 9.64 -4.68 -0.35
N SER A 81 8.42 -4.21 -0.13
CA SER A 81 7.74 -4.29 1.17
C SER A 81 7.36 -5.72 1.55
N THR A 82 6.98 -6.55 0.56
CA THR A 82 6.40 -7.87 0.83
C THR A 82 7.37 -8.82 1.55
N PRO A 83 8.64 -9.01 1.11
CA PRO A 83 9.59 -9.86 1.82
C PRO A 83 9.78 -9.45 3.28
N PHE A 84 9.93 -8.14 3.54
CA PHE A 84 10.09 -7.64 4.91
C PHE A 84 8.83 -7.92 5.76
N ALA A 85 7.64 -7.65 5.22
CA ALA A 85 6.39 -7.90 5.90
C ALA A 85 6.19 -9.39 6.23
N LEU A 86 6.55 -10.28 5.30
CA LEU A 86 6.41 -11.73 5.47
C LEU A 86 7.41 -12.31 6.46
N LEU A 87 8.64 -11.79 6.52
CA LEU A 87 9.61 -12.19 7.54
C LEU A 87 9.11 -11.81 8.93
N LEU A 88 8.62 -10.58 9.10
CA LEU A 88 8.08 -10.12 10.38
C LEU A 88 6.83 -10.90 10.78
N ARG A 89 5.92 -11.17 9.83
CA ARG A 89 4.76 -12.05 10.04
C ARG A 89 5.17 -13.46 10.45
N GLY A 90 6.15 -14.05 9.76
CA GLY A 90 6.65 -15.39 10.04
C GLY A 90 7.22 -15.48 11.46
N TRP A 91 7.94 -14.45 11.89
CA TRP A 91 8.44 -14.32 13.26
C TRP A 91 7.30 -14.20 14.29
N ILE A 92 6.32 -13.31 14.06
CA ILE A 92 5.18 -13.10 14.97
C ILE A 92 4.34 -14.37 15.14
N LEU A 93 4.07 -15.08 14.03
CA LEU A 93 3.19 -16.26 14.01
C LEU A 93 3.95 -17.58 14.17
N ASN A 94 5.26 -17.53 14.40
CA ASN A 94 6.14 -18.70 14.42
C ASN A 94 5.88 -19.67 13.25
N SER A 95 5.85 -19.14 12.02
CA SER A 95 5.45 -19.87 10.82
C SER A 95 6.37 -19.60 9.63
N ALA A 96 6.53 -20.59 8.76
CA ALA A 96 7.31 -20.45 7.54
C ALA A 96 6.62 -19.53 6.51
N VAL A 97 7.44 -18.80 5.75
CA VAL A 97 6.94 -17.99 4.63
C VAL A 97 6.54 -18.90 3.48
N GLN A 98 5.29 -18.79 3.03
CA GLN A 98 4.76 -19.56 1.90
C GLN A 98 4.89 -18.75 0.61
N VAL A 99 5.53 -19.33 -0.41
CA VAL A 99 5.74 -18.67 -1.71
C VAL A 99 4.42 -18.24 -2.38
N PRO A 100 3.35 -19.07 -2.43
CA PRO A 100 2.09 -18.65 -3.03
C PRO A 100 1.48 -17.44 -2.31
N PHE A 101 1.55 -17.41 -0.98
CA PHE A 101 1.08 -16.29 -0.17
C PHE A 101 1.84 -15.01 -0.50
N ALA A 102 3.16 -15.09 -0.70
CA ALA A 102 3.96 -13.95 -1.11
C ALA A 102 3.55 -13.38 -2.46
N LEU A 103 3.38 -14.24 -3.47
CA LEU A 103 2.99 -13.83 -4.82
C LEU A 103 1.59 -13.18 -4.83
N VAL A 104 0.63 -13.79 -4.13
CA VAL A 104 -0.72 -13.25 -4.01
C VAL A 104 -0.70 -11.91 -3.26
N MET A 105 0.06 -11.79 -2.16
CA MET A 105 0.21 -10.54 -1.43
C MET A 105 0.77 -9.42 -2.30
N VAL A 106 1.79 -9.70 -3.13
CA VAL A 106 2.31 -8.70 -4.09
C VAL A 106 1.23 -8.29 -5.07
N ALA A 107 0.56 -9.26 -5.71
CA ALA A 107 -0.41 -8.97 -6.76
C ALA A 107 -1.62 -8.18 -6.23
N THR A 108 -2.22 -8.61 -5.12
CA THR A 108 -3.42 -7.97 -4.56
C THR A 108 -3.12 -6.62 -3.94
N SER A 109 -1.97 -6.48 -3.25
CA SER A 109 -1.55 -5.19 -2.69
C SER A 109 -1.25 -4.20 -3.81
N ALA A 110 -0.54 -4.61 -4.87
CA ALA A 110 -0.29 -3.75 -6.01
C ALA A 110 -1.61 -3.30 -6.67
N ALA A 111 -2.54 -4.21 -6.90
CA ALA A 111 -3.85 -3.89 -7.47
C ALA A 111 -4.61 -2.91 -6.57
N GLY A 112 -4.71 -3.17 -5.26
CA GLY A 112 -5.36 -2.30 -4.31
C GLY A 112 -4.74 -0.90 -4.26
N MET A 113 -3.41 -0.82 -4.24
CA MET A 113 -2.68 0.45 -4.24
C MET A 113 -2.90 1.24 -5.53
N LEU A 114 -2.91 0.59 -6.70
CA LEU A 114 -3.20 1.26 -7.98
C LEU A 114 -4.65 1.77 -8.04
N ILE A 115 -5.62 0.98 -7.58
CA ILE A 115 -7.02 1.41 -7.45
C ILE A 115 -7.10 2.62 -6.53
N TRP A 116 -6.43 2.59 -5.38
CA TRP A 116 -6.40 3.71 -4.46
C TRP A 116 -5.78 4.97 -5.10
N ARG A 117 -4.71 4.84 -5.89
CA ARG A 117 -4.14 5.99 -6.63
C ARG A 117 -5.16 6.61 -7.60
N LEU A 118 -5.98 5.80 -8.26
CA LEU A 118 -7.06 6.31 -9.13
C LEU A 118 -8.16 7.01 -8.31
N VAL A 119 -8.57 6.43 -7.18
CA VAL A 119 -9.57 7.01 -6.27
C VAL A 119 -9.07 8.34 -5.70
N TYR A 120 -7.85 8.37 -5.17
CA TYR A 120 -7.22 9.57 -4.63
C TYR A 120 -7.12 10.67 -5.70
N ALA A 121 -6.68 10.33 -6.92
CA ALA A 121 -6.65 11.27 -8.02
C ALA A 121 -8.06 11.82 -8.34
N GLY A 122 -9.10 10.98 -8.35
CA GLY A 122 -10.48 11.40 -8.61
C GLY A 122 -11.07 12.32 -7.53
N LEU A 123 -10.79 12.03 -6.25
CA LEU A 123 -11.28 12.79 -5.12
C LEU A 123 -10.59 14.15 -4.97
N PHE A 124 -9.26 14.19 -5.13
CA PHE A 124 -8.46 15.37 -4.79
C PHE A 124 -8.03 16.22 -6.00
N ASN A 125 -8.13 15.72 -7.25
CA ASN A 125 -7.85 16.54 -8.44
C ASN A 125 -9.00 17.47 -8.85
N ARG A 126 -10.23 17.24 -8.38
CA ARG A 126 -11.41 18.06 -8.73
C ARG A 126 -11.39 19.47 -8.17
N ASN A 127 -10.61 19.74 -7.11
CA ASN A 127 -10.61 21.03 -6.41
C ASN A 127 -9.79 22.14 -7.08
N GLN A 128 -9.17 21.90 -8.24
CA GLN A 128 -8.31 22.88 -8.92
C GLN A 128 -8.95 23.53 -10.16
N ILE A 129 -10.19 23.14 -10.51
CA ILE A 129 -10.91 23.71 -11.67
C ILE A 129 -11.78 24.93 -11.25
N LYS A 130 -12.07 25.09 -9.96
CA LYS A 130 -12.98 26.13 -9.43
C LYS A 130 -12.33 27.48 -9.09
N HIS A 131 -11.08 27.74 -9.47
CA HIS A 131 -10.41 29.03 -9.19
C HIS A 131 -9.93 29.75 -10.47
N SER A 132 -10.57 29.44 -11.60
CA SER A 132 -10.25 30.00 -12.92
C SER A 132 -11.33 30.92 -13.49
N ASP A 133 -12.35 31.28 -12.69
CA ASP A 133 -13.45 32.16 -13.09
C ASP A 133 -13.41 33.48 -12.30
#